data_AF-A0AAE0JTF1-F1
#
_entry.id   AF-A0AAE0JTF1-F1
#
_cell.length_a   1.000
_cell.length_b   1.000
_cell.length_c   1.000
_cell.angle_alpha   90.00
_cell.angle_beta   90.00
_cell.angle_gamma   90.00
#
_symmetry.space_group_name_H-M   'P 1'
#
loop_
_entity.id
_entity.type
_entity.pdbx_description
1 polymer ?
#
loop_
_entity_poly.entity_id
_entity_poly.type
_entity_poly.pdbx_seq_one_letter_code
_entity_poly.pdbx_strand_id
1 'polypeptide(L)'
;MVGCPDNPKKFTHYKVKDRLLPGYPGDPDSPFLESDYSGRDLVELDFARGDSGNTKKWKTPTIGHFAAIDYFSDGSFCLLDAPGHTVGHLCGLARVTGNSDSAGNSRSSFILMAGDAYHHMGEIRPSQYLPLPRGISPSPFTPHTPGQHRPFYEATSDPEKSFHYNFDDLTRTIEKLQEADAHDTVFLAAAHDESLLDVAAFFPASTANGFLEQGWVHKAR
;
A
#
# COMPACT_ATOMS: atom_id res chain seq x y z
N MET A 1 7.83 -24.90 -8.88
CA MET A 1 7.63 -24.62 -7.43
C MET A 1 8.87 -23.90 -6.94
N VAL A 2 8.77 -22.59 -6.70
CA VAL A 2 9.84 -21.86 -6.01
C VAL A 2 9.69 -22.24 -4.53
N GLY A 3 10.70 -22.90 -3.96
CA GLY A 3 10.68 -23.28 -2.55
C GLY A 3 10.59 -22.04 -1.68
N CYS A 4 9.72 -22.07 -0.66
CA CYS A 4 9.75 -21.07 0.39
C CYS A 4 11.10 -21.19 1.11
N PRO A 5 11.90 -20.11 1.23
CA PRO A 5 13.20 -20.22 1.90
C PRO A 5 13.02 -20.69 3.35
N ASP A 6 13.94 -21.54 3.81
CA ASP A 6 13.93 -22.18 5.15
C ASP A 6 13.96 -21.17 6.32
N ASN A 7 14.14 -19.87 6.05
CA ASN A 7 13.97 -18.81 7.03
C ASN A 7 13.37 -17.54 6.39
N PRO A 8 12.06 -17.27 6.55
CA PRO A 8 11.43 -16.07 6.01
C PRO A 8 11.93 -14.83 6.76
N LYS A 9 12.58 -13.91 6.03
CA LYS A 9 12.96 -12.60 6.56
C LYS A 9 11.72 -11.77 6.85
N LYS A 10 11.68 -11.10 8.00
CA LYS A 10 10.67 -10.08 8.32
C LYS A 10 11.30 -8.71 8.12
N PHE A 11 10.73 -7.93 7.22
CA PHE A 11 11.16 -6.56 6.97
C PHE A 11 10.26 -5.59 7.74
N THR A 12 10.87 -4.60 8.38
CA THR A 12 10.18 -3.53 9.09
C THR A 12 10.81 -2.20 8.72
N HIS A 13 10.06 -1.11 8.85
CA HIS A 13 10.61 0.24 8.72
C HIS A 13 11.69 0.52 9.79
N TYR A 14 12.53 1.53 9.55
CA TYR A 14 13.51 2.04 10.50
C TYR A 14 12.88 2.47 11.84
N LYS A 15 13.55 2.16 12.96
CA LYS A 15 13.16 2.42 14.38
C LYS A 15 12.00 1.60 14.91
N VAL A 16 11.58 0.56 14.21
CA VAL A 16 10.59 -0.38 14.72
C VAL A 16 11.15 -1.13 15.93
N LYS A 17 12.38 -1.61 15.86
CA LYS A 17 13.02 -2.36 16.96
C LYS A 17 13.08 -1.55 18.25
N ASP A 18 13.55 -0.31 18.16
CA ASP A 18 13.70 0.58 19.32
C ASP A 18 12.36 0.91 20.01
N ARG A 19 11.25 0.87 19.26
CA ARG A 19 9.93 1.29 19.76
C ARG A 19 9.03 0.14 20.15
N LEU A 20 9.25 -1.04 19.58
CA LEU A 20 8.31 -2.15 19.67
C LEU A 20 8.92 -3.39 20.33
N LEU A 21 10.25 -3.47 20.51
CA LEU A 21 10.87 -4.58 21.23
C LEU A 21 11.17 -4.23 22.69
N PRO A 22 11.01 -5.18 23.64
CA PRO A 22 10.62 -6.58 23.42
C PRO A 22 9.11 -6.76 23.15
N GLY A 23 8.74 -7.89 22.55
CA GLY A 23 7.34 -8.33 22.45
C GLY A 23 6.83 -8.96 23.75
N TYR A 24 5.58 -9.41 23.78
CA TYR A 24 5.06 -10.23 24.89
C TYR A 24 5.71 -11.62 24.90
N PRO A 25 6.18 -12.17 26.04
CA PRO A 25 5.93 -11.71 27.41
C PRO A 25 6.99 -10.76 27.99
N GLY A 26 8.04 -10.41 27.25
CA GLY A 26 9.08 -9.48 27.69
C GLY A 26 8.52 -8.08 28.00
N ASP A 27 7.52 -7.64 27.25
CA ASP A 27 6.67 -6.50 27.54
C ASP A 27 5.19 -6.95 27.59
N PRO A 28 4.54 -6.92 28.77
CA PRO A 28 3.14 -7.31 28.96
C PRO A 28 2.13 -6.47 28.16
N ASP A 29 2.48 -5.23 27.81
CA ASP A 29 1.61 -4.31 27.09
C ASP A 29 1.89 -4.31 25.57
N SER A 30 2.83 -5.14 25.12
CA SER A 30 3.22 -5.19 23.71
C SER A 30 2.10 -5.76 22.83
N PRO A 31 1.81 -5.14 21.67
CA PRO A 31 0.75 -5.58 20.77
C PRO A 31 1.11 -6.82 19.94
N PHE A 32 2.31 -7.40 20.10
CA PHE A 32 2.75 -8.58 19.37
C PHE A 32 3.65 -9.47 20.25
N LEU A 33 3.86 -10.72 19.81
CA LEU A 33 4.52 -11.74 20.60
C LEU A 33 6.02 -11.80 20.28
N GLU A 34 6.87 -12.07 21.27
CA GLU A 34 8.29 -12.36 21.04
C GLU A 34 8.48 -13.56 20.09
N SER A 35 7.57 -14.53 20.17
CA SER A 35 7.54 -15.69 19.28
C SER A 35 7.34 -15.32 17.81
N ASP A 36 6.79 -14.14 17.50
CA ASP A 36 6.57 -13.72 16.12
C ASP A 36 7.87 -13.42 15.39
N TYR A 37 8.92 -12.99 16.11
CA TYR A 37 10.23 -12.70 15.53
C TYR A 37 11.36 -13.62 16.01
N SER A 38 11.12 -14.41 17.07
CA SER A 38 12.11 -15.38 17.56
C SER A 38 12.58 -16.34 16.46
N GLY A 39 13.90 -16.45 16.29
CA GLY A 39 14.52 -17.29 15.26
C GLY A 39 14.48 -16.72 13.83
N ARG A 40 13.96 -15.51 13.63
CA ARG A 40 13.89 -14.84 12.32
C ARG A 40 14.84 -13.67 12.23
N ASP A 41 15.32 -13.40 11.02
CA ASP A 41 16.04 -12.16 10.71
C ASP A 41 15.05 -10.99 10.63
N LEU A 42 15.05 -10.15 11.66
CA LEU A 42 14.32 -8.88 11.66
C LEU A 42 15.18 -7.80 11.00
N VAL A 43 14.78 -7.38 9.81
CA VAL A 43 15.52 -6.43 8.98
C VAL A 43 14.82 -5.07 9.03
N GLU A 44 15.46 -4.08 9.64
CA GLU A 44 14.98 -2.70 9.59
C GLU A 44 15.48 -2.02 8.32
N LEU A 45 14.60 -1.29 7.65
CA LEU A 45 14.88 -0.64 6.39
C LEU A 45 15.04 0.86 6.59
N ASP A 46 16.22 1.39 6.29
CA ASP A 46 16.49 2.82 6.23
C ASP A 46 16.29 3.31 4.78
N PHE A 47 15.17 3.99 4.52
CA PHE A 47 14.81 4.52 3.21
C PHE A 47 15.69 5.68 2.76
N ALA A 48 16.38 6.37 3.68
CA ALA A 48 17.31 7.45 3.36
C ALA A 48 18.70 6.91 2.98
N ARG A 49 19.17 5.85 3.67
CA ARG A 49 20.50 5.25 3.42
C ARG A 49 20.47 4.08 2.44
N GLY A 50 19.29 3.52 2.19
CA GLY A 50 19.11 2.34 1.35
C GLY A 50 19.79 1.12 1.90
N ASP A 51 19.83 0.95 3.22
CA ASP A 51 20.43 -0.20 3.86
C ASP A 51 19.63 -0.67 5.09
N SER A 52 20.13 -1.73 5.73
CA SER A 52 19.54 -2.31 6.94
C SER A 52 20.52 -2.39 8.10
N GLY A 53 21.52 -1.49 8.12
CA GLY A 53 22.61 -1.51 9.10
C GLY A 53 23.63 -2.65 8.93
N ASN A 54 23.28 -3.74 8.24
CA ASN A 54 24.00 -5.01 8.29
C ASN A 54 24.50 -5.53 6.93
N THR A 55 24.92 -4.64 6.01
CA THR A 55 25.66 -4.88 4.73
C THR A 55 24.90 -4.83 3.39
N LYS A 56 23.58 -5.13 3.33
CA LYS A 56 22.87 -5.04 2.04
C LYS A 56 22.52 -3.59 1.70
N LYS A 57 22.90 -3.17 0.49
CA LYS A 57 22.58 -1.86 -0.10
C LYS A 57 21.54 -2.03 -1.21
N TRP A 58 20.52 -1.19 -1.19
CA TRP A 58 19.47 -1.13 -2.20
C TRP A 58 19.48 0.24 -2.89
N LYS A 59 18.91 0.29 -4.09
CA LYS A 59 18.57 1.56 -4.73
C LYS A 59 17.37 2.17 -4.00
N THR A 60 17.41 3.49 -3.78
CA THR A 60 16.37 4.24 -3.07
C THR A 60 15.70 5.26 -3.99
N PRO A 61 14.86 4.84 -4.94
CA PRO A 61 14.15 5.78 -5.79
C PRO A 61 13.07 6.52 -5.00
N THR A 62 12.64 7.65 -5.54
CA THR A 62 11.36 8.27 -5.20
C THR A 62 10.31 7.78 -6.20
N ILE A 63 9.20 7.24 -5.73
CA ILE A 63 8.09 6.77 -6.58
C ILE A 63 6.84 7.57 -6.21
N GLY A 64 6.38 8.43 -7.12
CA GLY A 64 5.40 9.46 -6.78
C GLY A 64 5.93 10.32 -5.62
N HIS A 65 5.20 10.30 -4.50
CA HIS A 65 5.60 10.97 -3.25
C HIS A 65 6.13 10.01 -2.16
N PHE A 66 6.40 8.74 -2.51
CA PHE A 66 7.00 7.76 -1.61
C PHE A 66 8.52 7.74 -1.72
N ALA A 67 9.21 7.75 -0.57
CA ALA A 67 10.55 7.17 -0.51
C ALA A 67 10.42 5.65 -0.68
N ALA A 68 11.29 5.04 -1.47
CA ALA A 68 11.17 3.62 -1.79
C ALA A 68 12.51 2.91 -1.72
N ILE A 69 12.45 1.59 -1.55
CA ILE A 69 13.58 0.66 -1.68
C ILE A 69 13.24 -0.32 -2.80
N ASP A 70 14.05 -0.31 -3.86
CA ASP A 70 13.95 -1.30 -4.94
C ASP A 70 14.61 -2.61 -4.48
N TYR A 71 13.78 -3.53 -4.02
CA TYR A 71 14.20 -4.71 -3.28
C TYR A 71 15.07 -5.66 -4.11
N PHE A 72 14.74 -5.79 -5.40
CA PHE A 72 15.47 -6.61 -6.39
C PHE A 72 16.45 -5.80 -7.25
N SER A 73 16.44 -4.47 -7.13
CA SER A 73 17.32 -3.56 -7.87
C SER A 73 17.11 -3.54 -9.40
N ASP A 74 15.98 -4.07 -9.87
CA ASP A 74 15.54 -4.11 -11.26
C ASP A 74 14.19 -3.38 -11.51
N GLY A 75 13.65 -2.73 -10.47
CA GLY A 75 12.37 -2.04 -10.50
C GLY A 75 11.13 -2.94 -10.58
N SER A 76 11.27 -4.25 -10.36
CA SER A 76 10.14 -5.18 -10.37
C SER A 76 9.34 -5.18 -9.07
N PHE A 77 9.98 -4.91 -7.93
CA PHE A 77 9.33 -4.84 -6.63
C PHE A 77 9.98 -3.80 -5.73
N CYS A 78 9.19 -2.79 -5.34
CA CYS A 78 9.62 -1.72 -4.46
C CYS A 78 8.83 -1.75 -3.16
N LEU A 79 9.54 -1.62 -2.04
CA LEU A 79 8.93 -1.30 -0.76
C LEU A 79 8.78 0.21 -0.68
N LEU A 80 7.63 0.71 -0.22
CA LEU A 80 7.31 2.12 -0.11
C LEU A 80 7.18 2.51 1.36
N ASP A 81 7.78 3.63 1.74
CA ASP A 81 7.69 4.22 3.08
C ASP A 81 6.29 4.84 3.30
N ALA A 82 5.45 4.12 4.04
CA ALA A 82 4.03 4.40 4.18
C ALA A 82 3.56 4.29 5.65
N PRO A 83 4.12 5.09 6.57
CA PRO A 83 3.80 5.02 7.99
C PRO A 83 2.39 5.56 8.27
N GLY A 84 1.90 5.31 9.47
CA GLY A 84 0.65 5.89 9.97
C GLY A 84 -0.25 4.87 10.63
N HIS A 85 -0.62 3.81 9.90
CA HIS A 85 -1.36 2.69 10.47
C HIS A 85 -0.58 2.04 11.62
N THR A 86 0.68 1.68 11.35
CA THR A 86 1.68 1.40 12.38
C THR A 86 2.91 2.26 12.15
N VAL A 87 3.78 2.32 13.16
CA VAL A 87 5.05 3.06 13.10
C VAL A 87 5.97 2.60 11.96
N GLY A 88 5.83 1.35 11.52
CA GLY A 88 6.63 0.80 10.43
C GLY A 88 5.84 0.15 9.33
N HIS A 89 4.62 0.65 9.10
CA HIS A 89 3.79 0.23 7.99
C HIS A 89 4.48 0.54 6.65
N LEU A 90 4.41 -0.41 5.71
CA LEU A 90 5.03 -0.32 4.39
C LEU A 90 3.98 -0.73 3.35
N CYS A 91 4.01 -0.08 2.19
CA CYS A 91 3.29 -0.58 1.01
C CYS A 91 4.26 -1.34 0.09
N GLY A 92 3.74 -2.28 -0.69
CA GLY A 92 4.50 -2.98 -1.73
C GLY A 92 4.02 -2.55 -3.12
N LEU A 93 4.94 -2.17 -4.01
CA LEU A 93 4.64 -1.88 -5.41
C LEU A 93 5.29 -2.95 -6.30
N ALA A 94 4.47 -3.78 -6.92
CA ALA A 94 4.91 -4.84 -7.83
C ALA A 94 4.62 -4.46 -9.28
N ARG A 95 5.64 -4.47 -10.14
CA ARG A 95 5.45 -4.43 -11.59
C ARG A 95 5.05 -5.82 -12.07
N VAL A 96 3.85 -5.96 -12.63
CA VAL A 96 3.32 -7.27 -13.05
C VAL A 96 3.37 -7.49 -14.56
N THR A 97 3.49 -6.41 -15.35
CA THR A 97 3.83 -6.50 -16.77
C THR A 97 4.87 -5.44 -17.14
N GLY A 98 5.76 -5.79 -18.07
CA GLY A 98 6.73 -4.88 -18.67
C GLY A 98 6.61 -4.96 -20.19
N ASN A 99 5.53 -4.44 -20.76
CA ASN A 99 5.32 -4.49 -22.21
C ASN A 99 5.68 -3.15 -22.85
N SER A 100 6.70 -3.16 -23.69
CA SER A 100 6.80 -2.27 -24.86
C SER A 100 5.86 -2.79 -25.94
N ASP A 101 4.89 -1.98 -26.36
CA ASP A 101 4.08 -2.29 -27.53
C ASP A 101 4.92 -2.27 -28.82
N SER A 102 4.35 -2.75 -29.92
CA SER A 102 5.01 -2.81 -31.24
C SER A 102 5.35 -1.42 -31.82
N ALA A 103 4.87 -0.35 -31.20
CA ALA A 103 5.20 1.04 -31.53
C ALA A 103 6.30 1.62 -30.61
N GLY A 104 6.87 0.81 -29.72
CA GLY A 104 7.94 1.21 -28.79
C GLY A 104 7.43 1.86 -27.49
N ASN A 105 6.12 1.87 -27.24
CA ASN A 105 5.52 2.47 -26.05
C ASN A 105 5.48 1.45 -24.91
N SER A 106 6.26 1.70 -23.85
CA SER A 106 6.25 0.84 -22.66
C SER A 106 5.09 1.20 -21.73
N ARG A 107 4.06 0.35 -21.67
CA ARG A 107 2.97 0.46 -20.69
C ARG A 107 3.14 -0.63 -19.64
N SER A 108 4.08 -0.41 -18.73
CA SER A 108 4.20 -1.25 -17.54
C SER A 108 2.95 -1.10 -16.67
N SER A 109 2.52 -2.19 -16.05
CA SER A 109 1.40 -2.17 -15.10
C SER A 109 1.85 -2.62 -13.72
N PHE A 110 1.22 -2.06 -12.70
CA PHE A 110 1.63 -2.22 -11.31
C PHE A 110 0.46 -2.56 -10.42
N ILE A 111 0.73 -3.37 -9.40
CA ILE A 111 -0.17 -3.58 -8.27
C ILE A 111 0.49 -2.94 -7.06
N LEU A 112 -0.21 -1.99 -6.44
CA LEU A 112 0.21 -1.35 -5.20
C LEU A 112 -0.60 -1.98 -4.06
N MET A 113 0.08 -2.88 -3.34
CA MET A 113 -0.43 -3.53 -2.14
C MET A 113 -0.27 -2.55 -0.97
N ALA A 114 -1.38 -1.95 -0.56
CA ALA A 114 -1.41 -0.88 0.41
C ALA A 114 -1.47 -1.35 1.87
N GLY A 115 -1.60 -2.67 2.11
CA GLY A 115 -1.74 -3.20 3.46
C GLY A 115 -2.93 -2.58 4.17
N ASP A 116 -2.68 -2.02 5.35
CA ASP A 116 -3.67 -1.40 6.24
C ASP A 116 -3.57 0.13 6.23
N ALA A 117 -2.92 0.70 5.21
CA ALA A 117 -2.94 2.15 5.00
C ALA A 117 -4.35 2.69 4.70
N TYR A 118 -5.25 1.82 4.25
CA TYR A 118 -6.70 2.03 4.18
C TYR A 118 -7.40 0.67 4.20
N HIS A 119 -8.71 0.64 4.47
CA HIS A 119 -9.50 -0.57 4.61
C HIS A 119 -10.67 -0.61 3.62
N HIS A 120 -11.14 0.54 3.14
CA HIS A 120 -12.22 0.66 2.18
C HIS A 120 -11.95 1.80 1.17
N MET A 121 -12.37 1.65 -0.10
CA MET A 121 -12.12 2.68 -1.13
C MET A 121 -12.72 4.05 -0.80
N GLY A 122 -13.70 4.12 0.09
CA GLY A 122 -14.25 5.38 0.62
C GLY A 122 -13.24 6.20 1.44
N GLU A 123 -12.12 5.61 1.89
CA GLU A 123 -10.99 6.33 2.53
C GLU A 123 -10.04 6.95 1.49
N ILE A 124 -10.06 6.44 0.27
CA ILE A 124 -9.23 6.94 -0.84
C ILE A 124 -10.05 7.89 -1.73
N ARG A 125 -11.33 7.61 -1.94
CA ARG A 125 -12.17 8.29 -2.91
C ARG A 125 -13.42 8.88 -2.25
N PRO A 126 -13.93 10.02 -2.75
CA PRO A 126 -13.36 10.85 -3.83
C PRO A 126 -12.01 11.48 -3.47
N SER A 127 -11.25 11.91 -4.47
CA SER A 127 -9.99 12.64 -4.26
C SER A 127 -9.88 13.84 -5.21
N GLN A 128 -8.84 14.67 -5.02
CA GLN A 128 -8.54 15.74 -5.97
C GLN A 128 -8.21 15.22 -7.39
N TYR A 129 -7.70 13.99 -7.48
CA TYR A 129 -7.33 13.35 -8.74
C TYR A 129 -8.50 12.58 -9.39
N LEU A 130 -9.40 12.02 -8.57
CA LEU A 130 -10.63 11.34 -9.00
C LEU A 130 -11.84 11.91 -8.24
N PRO A 131 -12.31 13.11 -8.62
CA PRO A 131 -13.42 13.76 -7.94
C PRO A 131 -14.77 13.21 -8.40
N LEU A 132 -15.81 13.41 -7.59
CA LEU A 132 -17.18 13.15 -8.07
C LEU A 132 -17.54 14.10 -9.22
N PRO A 133 -18.38 13.65 -10.18
CA PRO A 133 -18.95 14.52 -11.18
C PRO A 133 -19.64 15.73 -10.55
N ARG A 134 -19.53 16.91 -11.19
CA ARG A 134 -20.20 18.13 -10.70
C ARG A 134 -21.73 18.03 -10.66
N GLY A 135 -22.29 17.05 -11.36
CA GLY A 135 -23.70 16.73 -11.35
C GLY A 135 -23.94 15.41 -12.08
N ILE A 136 -25.02 14.72 -11.70
CA ILE A 136 -25.49 13.50 -12.34
C ILE A 136 -26.82 13.86 -13.03
N SER A 137 -27.03 13.41 -14.27
CA SER A 137 -28.27 13.65 -15.01
C SER A 137 -28.86 12.31 -15.51
N PRO A 138 -30.11 11.97 -15.12
CA PRO A 138 -30.96 12.67 -14.15
C PRO A 138 -30.39 12.56 -12.72
N SER A 139 -30.54 13.62 -11.92
CA SER A 139 -30.04 13.62 -10.54
C SER A 139 -30.95 12.76 -9.66
N PRO A 140 -30.45 11.74 -8.94
CA PRO A 140 -31.26 10.96 -8.01
C PRO A 140 -31.65 11.76 -6.75
N PHE A 141 -30.98 12.90 -6.51
CA PHE A 141 -31.23 13.78 -5.35
C PHE A 141 -31.48 15.23 -5.80
N THR A 142 -32.41 15.91 -5.14
CA THR A 142 -32.65 17.35 -5.24
C THR A 142 -32.48 17.99 -3.85
N PRO A 143 -31.64 19.02 -3.65
CA PRO A 143 -30.86 19.76 -4.66
C PRO A 143 -29.57 19.03 -5.10
N HIS A 144 -28.97 19.47 -6.21
CA HIS A 144 -27.70 18.94 -6.70
C HIS A 144 -26.60 19.12 -5.66
N THR A 145 -25.96 18.03 -5.23
CA THR A 145 -24.72 18.08 -4.46
C THR A 145 -23.54 18.34 -5.42
N PRO A 146 -22.82 19.47 -5.30
CA PRO A 146 -21.67 19.75 -6.14
C PRO A 146 -20.52 18.77 -5.90
N GLY A 147 -19.59 18.68 -6.86
CA GLY A 147 -18.48 17.72 -6.86
C GLY A 147 -17.72 17.67 -5.53
N GLN A 148 -17.55 16.47 -4.99
CA GLN A 148 -16.78 16.19 -3.78
C GLN A 148 -15.37 15.74 -4.18
N HIS A 149 -14.37 16.33 -3.53
CA HIS A 149 -12.94 16.10 -3.80
C HIS A 149 -12.21 15.48 -2.59
N ARG A 150 -12.94 15.21 -1.51
CA ARG A 150 -12.43 14.57 -0.28
C ARG A 150 -13.05 13.18 -0.12
N PRO A 151 -12.34 12.24 0.51
CA PRO A 151 -12.85 10.90 0.78
C PRO A 151 -14.21 10.90 1.47
N PHE A 152 -14.97 9.82 1.31
CA PHE A 152 -16.19 9.60 2.09
C PHE A 152 -15.90 9.34 3.56
N TYR A 153 -14.76 8.70 3.84
CA TYR A 153 -14.32 8.34 5.18
C TYR A 153 -12.95 8.94 5.44
N GLU A 154 -12.78 9.57 6.60
CA GLU A 154 -11.51 10.13 7.04
C GLU A 154 -11.05 9.41 8.31
N ALA A 155 -9.74 9.25 8.44
CA ALA A 155 -9.15 8.76 9.68
C ALA A 155 -9.58 9.66 10.86
N THR A 156 -9.84 9.07 12.01
CA THR A 156 -10.17 9.84 13.21
C THR A 156 -8.90 10.45 13.83
N SER A 157 -8.92 11.73 14.16
CA SER A 157 -7.84 12.35 14.94
C SER A 157 -7.96 12.10 16.45
N ASP A 158 -9.05 11.46 16.88
CA ASP A 158 -9.30 11.08 18.27
C ASP A 158 -8.53 9.78 18.61
N PRO A 159 -7.48 9.84 19.45
CA PRO A 159 -6.65 8.69 19.76
C PRO A 159 -7.42 7.58 20.50
N GLU A 160 -8.51 7.89 21.22
CA GLU A 160 -9.31 6.89 21.93
C GLU A 160 -10.19 6.05 21.00
N LYS A 161 -10.44 6.55 19.78
CA LYS A 161 -11.24 5.90 18.75
C LYS A 161 -10.40 5.38 17.58
N SER A 162 -9.09 5.60 17.65
CA SER A 162 -8.18 5.29 16.55
C SER A 162 -7.67 3.85 16.64
N PHE A 163 -7.57 3.22 15.47
CA PHE A 163 -6.85 1.96 15.26
C PHE A 163 -5.51 2.16 14.53
N HIS A 164 -5.10 3.40 14.31
CA HIS A 164 -3.83 3.75 13.70
C HIS A 164 -2.90 4.42 14.71
N TYR A 165 -1.60 4.24 14.49
CA TYR A 165 -0.56 4.75 15.37
C TYR A 165 -0.38 6.28 15.29
N ASN A 166 -0.46 6.87 14.10
CA ASN A 166 -0.28 8.31 13.91
C ASN A 166 -1.19 8.88 12.81
N PHE A 167 -2.06 9.81 13.20
CA PHE A 167 -3.05 10.42 12.31
C PHE A 167 -2.42 11.21 11.15
N ASP A 168 -1.41 12.02 11.43
CA ASP A 168 -0.78 12.89 10.44
C ASP A 168 0.00 12.08 9.39
N ASP A 169 0.73 11.05 9.83
CA ASP A 169 1.45 10.13 8.96
C ASP A 169 0.48 9.32 8.09
N LEU A 170 -0.61 8.79 8.69
CA LEU A 170 -1.61 8.03 7.95
C LEU A 170 -2.28 8.89 6.89
N THR A 171 -2.69 10.11 7.26
CA THR A 171 -3.33 11.05 6.32
C THR A 171 -2.40 11.35 5.14
N ARG A 172 -1.11 11.63 5.40
CA ARG A 172 -0.12 11.81 4.33
C ARG A 172 0.04 10.56 3.48
N THR A 173 0.05 9.37 4.08
CA THR A 173 0.13 8.11 3.32
C THR A 173 -1.09 7.95 2.41
N ILE A 174 -2.30 8.20 2.91
CA ILE A 174 -3.54 8.17 2.12
C ILE A 174 -3.47 9.15 0.94
N GLU A 175 -3.03 10.40 1.14
CA GLU A 175 -2.89 11.39 0.08
C GLU A 175 -1.94 10.91 -1.04
N LYS A 176 -0.83 10.27 -0.70
CA LYS A 176 0.09 9.67 -1.68
C LYS A 176 -0.56 8.50 -2.43
N LEU A 177 -1.37 7.69 -1.75
CA LEU A 177 -2.11 6.58 -2.36
C LEU A 177 -3.19 7.09 -3.32
N GLN A 178 -3.84 8.22 -3.03
CA GLN A 178 -4.84 8.84 -3.91
C GLN A 178 -4.26 9.26 -5.27
N GLU A 179 -3.00 9.69 -5.31
CA GLU A 179 -2.32 9.99 -6.58
C GLU A 179 -2.08 8.70 -7.37
N ALA A 180 -1.55 7.65 -6.73
CA ALA A 180 -1.33 6.36 -7.35
C ALA A 180 -2.64 5.76 -7.89
N ASP A 181 -3.72 5.88 -7.11
CA ASP A 181 -5.06 5.44 -7.45
C ASP A 181 -5.64 6.11 -8.69
N ALA A 182 -5.15 7.29 -9.08
CA ALA A 182 -5.62 7.98 -10.27
C ALA A 182 -5.11 7.36 -11.58
N HIS A 183 -4.08 6.51 -11.51
CA HIS A 183 -3.46 5.91 -12.70
C HIS A 183 -4.16 4.62 -13.11
N ASP A 184 -4.63 4.53 -14.36
CA ASP A 184 -5.27 3.31 -14.89
C ASP A 184 -4.32 2.10 -14.97
N THR A 185 -3.01 2.33 -14.90
CA THR A 185 -1.98 1.27 -14.90
C THR A 185 -1.59 0.81 -13.50
N VAL A 186 -2.24 1.33 -12.45
CA VAL A 186 -1.98 0.97 -11.05
C VAL A 186 -3.27 0.41 -10.46
N PHE A 187 -3.21 -0.84 -10.01
CA PHE A 187 -4.29 -1.44 -9.21
C PHE A 187 -3.95 -1.32 -7.74
N LEU A 188 -4.74 -0.55 -7.01
CA LEU A 188 -4.61 -0.36 -5.56
C LEU A 188 -5.32 -1.53 -4.84
N ALA A 189 -4.62 -2.17 -3.91
CA ALA A 189 -5.16 -3.31 -3.17
C ALA A 189 -4.87 -3.16 -1.66
N ALA A 190 -5.92 -2.89 -0.88
CA ALA A 190 -5.88 -2.96 0.58
C ALA A 190 -6.05 -4.40 1.07
N ALA A 191 -5.56 -4.68 2.28
CA ALA A 191 -5.67 -6.00 2.89
C ALA A 191 -7.12 -6.36 3.26
N HIS A 192 -7.95 -5.35 3.56
CA HIS A 192 -9.29 -5.51 4.12
C HIS A 192 -10.43 -4.93 3.26
N ASP A 193 -10.15 -4.63 1.99
CA ASP A 193 -11.18 -4.13 1.07
C ASP A 193 -12.00 -5.28 0.47
N GLU A 194 -13.15 -5.54 1.07
CA GLU A 194 -14.09 -6.60 0.64
C GLU A 194 -14.56 -6.41 -0.81
N SER A 195 -14.58 -5.18 -1.34
CA SER A 195 -15.01 -4.93 -2.72
C SER A 195 -14.10 -5.60 -3.75
N LEU A 196 -12.85 -5.90 -3.38
CA LEU A 196 -11.90 -6.59 -4.26
C LEU A 196 -12.22 -8.07 -4.45
N LEU A 197 -13.03 -8.67 -3.57
CA LEU A 197 -13.42 -10.09 -3.66
C LEU A 197 -14.18 -10.41 -4.95
N ASP A 198 -14.99 -9.46 -5.43
CA ASP A 198 -15.77 -9.61 -6.67
C ASP A 198 -15.02 -9.12 -7.93
N VAL A 199 -13.83 -8.52 -7.74
CA VAL A 199 -13.03 -7.93 -8.81
C VAL A 199 -11.84 -8.81 -9.17
N ALA A 200 -11.08 -9.24 -8.17
CA ALA A 200 -9.82 -9.93 -8.34
C ALA A 200 -10.01 -11.44 -8.50
N ALA A 201 -9.20 -12.04 -9.38
CA ALA A 201 -9.06 -13.49 -9.44
C ALA A 201 -8.08 -13.95 -8.35
N PHE A 202 -8.49 -14.95 -7.56
CA PHE A 202 -7.69 -15.51 -6.48
C PHE A 202 -6.89 -16.73 -6.93
N PHE A 203 -5.74 -16.94 -6.28
CA PHE A 203 -4.97 -18.16 -6.44
C PHE A 203 -5.80 -19.39 -5.99
N PRO A 204 -5.72 -20.54 -6.67
CA PRO A 204 -4.88 -20.85 -7.83
C PRO A 204 -5.52 -20.58 -9.20
N ALA A 205 -6.69 -19.94 -9.26
CA ALA A 205 -7.47 -19.83 -10.49
C ALA A 205 -6.75 -19.03 -11.60
N SER A 206 -6.06 -17.94 -11.25
CA SER A 206 -5.29 -17.12 -12.19
C SER A 206 -4.17 -16.34 -11.50
N THR A 207 -3.25 -15.79 -12.28
CA THR A 207 -2.34 -14.72 -11.85
C THR A 207 -2.98 -13.34 -12.05
N ALA A 208 -2.44 -12.32 -11.39
CA ALA A 208 -2.91 -10.94 -11.45
C ALA A 208 -2.26 -10.12 -12.59
N ASN A 209 -1.36 -10.70 -13.40
CA ASN A 209 -0.63 -9.96 -14.44
C ASN A 209 -1.54 -9.32 -15.50
N GLY A 210 -2.69 -9.95 -15.77
CA GLY A 210 -3.67 -9.47 -16.74
C GLY A 210 -4.70 -8.48 -16.19
N PHE A 211 -4.52 -7.91 -14.99
CA PHE A 211 -5.55 -7.08 -14.34
C PHE A 211 -6.02 -5.90 -15.21
N LEU A 212 -5.11 -5.33 -16.01
CA LEU A 212 -5.39 -4.19 -16.88
C LEU A 212 -6.37 -4.59 -18.00
N GLU A 213 -6.11 -5.70 -18.69
CA GLU A 213 -6.97 -6.25 -19.75
C GLU A 213 -8.31 -6.73 -19.18
N GLN A 214 -8.32 -7.22 -17.94
CA GLN A 214 -9.52 -7.65 -17.24
C GLN A 214 -10.32 -6.47 -16.62
N GLY A 215 -9.80 -5.24 -16.74
CA GLY A 215 -10.45 -4.02 -16.28
C GLY A 215 -10.59 -3.90 -14.76
N TRP A 216 -9.73 -4.54 -13.96
CA TRP A 216 -9.88 -4.57 -12.50
C TRP A 216 -9.88 -3.18 -11.88
N VAL A 217 -9.04 -2.27 -12.38
CA VAL A 217 -8.97 -0.89 -11.89
C VAL A 217 -10.31 -0.17 -12.02
N HIS A 218 -10.99 -0.32 -13.16
CA HIS A 218 -12.32 0.29 -13.35
C HIS A 218 -13.40 -0.44 -12.54
N LYS A 219 -13.32 -1.76 -12.39
CA LYS A 219 -14.31 -2.53 -11.62
C LYS A 219 -14.24 -2.24 -10.12
N ALA A 220 -13.05 -1.90 -9.62
CA ALA A 220 -12.84 -1.47 -8.24
C ALA A 220 -13.08 0.03 -8.04
N ARG A 221 -13.58 0.76 -9.05
CA ARG A 221 -13.84 2.22 -9.02
C ARG A 221 -15.32 2.57 -9.08
#